data_AF-A0A5N5TK89-F1
#
_entry.id   AF-A0A5N5TK89-F1
#
_cell.length_a   1.000
_cell.length_b   1.000
_cell.length_c   1.000
_cell.angle_alpha   90.00
_cell.angle_beta   90.00
_cell.angle_gamma   90.00
#
_symmetry.space_group_name_H-M   'P 1'
#
loop_
_entity.id
_entity.type
_entity.pdbx_description
1 polymer ?
#
loop_
_entity_poly.entity_id
_entity_poly.type
_entity_poly.pdbx_seq_one_letter_code
_entity_poly.pdbx_strand_id
1 'polypeptide(L)'
;MKQLVDAKRFLYAPCLMTNLQPSEGEPHLQLCSKIFLDMFPTISPSQVKTSEIKRCCLFHYIKEDEVFDFRHYAIQILPMGIASSTSKLINNKVPDLGSYKDVSDFFKSEIPSESEVEDIPSAVSVNSVIKKKGKSINHQSKVKLFEIGPRLSLELIKVEDGMCNGTVLYHKYVTKTSEEKLEIQKKREKQRLLKKKRSEKQDENVKKKQLLKEEHRERCLKGMGIDAVSLKRKNTSEDILKEDSDHDDDYAYFKEEVGEEPEKDLFKKKQKDRSQYKRFSKKKKT
;
A
#
# COMPACT_ATOMS: atom_id res chain seq x y z
N MET A 1 -30.00 -4.39 0.21
CA MET A 1 -29.25 -3.21 0.68
C MET A 1 -28.49 -2.61 -0.49
N LYS A 2 -28.69 -1.32 -0.82
CA LYS A 2 -27.91 -0.66 -1.89
C LYS A 2 -26.46 -0.56 -1.43
N GLN A 3 -25.55 -1.23 -2.14
CA GLN A 3 -24.12 -1.11 -1.88
C GLN A 3 -23.69 0.32 -2.22
N LEU A 4 -23.49 1.14 -1.18
CA LEU A 4 -23.18 2.58 -1.29
C LEU A 4 -21.73 2.86 -1.70
N VAL A 5 -21.05 1.86 -2.26
CA VAL A 5 -19.62 1.89 -2.60
C VAL A 5 -19.47 2.27 -4.07
N ASP A 6 -19.59 3.57 -4.36
CA ASP A 6 -19.28 4.11 -5.69
C ASP A 6 -17.76 4.14 -5.91
N ALA A 7 -17.27 3.39 -6.90
CA ALA A 7 -15.84 3.29 -7.24
C ALA A 7 -15.18 4.66 -7.48
N LYS A 8 -15.94 5.65 -7.97
CA LYS A 8 -15.44 7.02 -8.21
C LYS A 8 -15.05 7.76 -6.92
N ARG A 9 -15.42 7.26 -5.74
CA ARG A 9 -15.02 7.81 -4.44
C ARG A 9 -13.57 7.46 -4.08
N PHE A 10 -13.03 6.37 -4.64
CA PHE A 10 -11.68 5.90 -4.34
C PHE A 10 -10.59 6.57 -5.19
N LEU A 11 -10.99 7.29 -6.24
CA LEU A 11 -10.07 8.08 -7.07
C LEU A 11 -9.45 9.27 -6.31
N TYR A 12 -10.13 9.74 -5.26
CA TYR A 12 -9.66 10.84 -4.42
C TYR A 12 -9.12 10.29 -3.10
N ALA A 13 -8.05 10.90 -2.61
CA ALA A 13 -7.48 10.57 -1.30
C ALA A 13 -8.47 10.88 -0.16
N PRO A 14 -8.52 10.08 0.90
CA PRO A 14 -9.35 10.36 2.07
C PRO A 14 -8.74 11.48 2.94
N CYS A 15 -9.59 12.22 3.63
CA CYS A 15 -9.19 13.18 4.66
C CYS A 15 -8.95 12.46 6.00
N LEU A 16 -7.92 12.85 6.75
CA LEU A 16 -7.69 12.38 8.10
C LEU A 16 -8.47 13.23 9.11
N MET A 17 -9.26 12.58 9.96
CA MET A 17 -9.87 13.17 11.15
C MET A 17 -9.26 12.48 12.37
N THR A 18 -8.61 13.24 13.24
CA THR A 18 -8.04 12.71 14.48
C THR A 18 -8.29 13.66 15.65
N ASN A 19 -8.43 13.09 16.85
CA ASN A 19 -8.46 13.85 18.10
C ASN A 19 -7.07 14.12 18.67
N LEU A 20 -6.01 13.57 18.07
CA LEU A 20 -4.64 13.76 18.52
C LEU A 20 -4.11 15.11 18.02
N GLN A 21 -3.53 15.88 18.94
CA GLN A 21 -2.80 17.08 18.57
C GLN A 21 -1.30 16.75 18.48
N PRO A 22 -0.59 17.17 17.41
CA PRO A 22 0.83 16.87 17.26
C PRO A 22 1.72 17.60 18.28
N SER A 23 1.21 18.67 18.91
CA SER A 23 1.95 19.51 19.87
C SER A 23 1.65 19.19 21.34
N GLU A 24 0.66 18.34 21.63
CA GLU A 24 0.18 18.09 22.98
C GLU A 24 0.20 16.59 23.29
N GLY A 25 0.64 16.22 24.50
CA GLY A 25 0.66 14.83 24.98
C GLY A 25 2.06 14.22 25.03
N GLU A 26 2.10 12.93 25.33
CA GLU A 26 3.33 12.14 25.46
C GLU A 26 4.13 12.10 24.14
N PRO A 27 5.48 12.04 24.19
CA PRO A 27 6.32 12.11 22.98
C PRO A 27 6.04 10.98 21.99
N HIS A 28 5.65 9.79 22.47
CA HIS A 28 5.29 8.67 21.61
C HIS A 28 3.95 8.91 20.88
N LEU A 29 2.99 9.60 21.51
CA LEU A 29 1.72 9.97 20.89
C LEU A 29 1.89 11.10 19.88
N GLN A 30 2.75 12.09 20.18
CA GLN A 30 3.10 13.16 19.24
C GLN A 30 3.71 12.59 17.95
N LEU A 31 4.63 11.63 18.10
CA LEU A 31 5.23 10.94 16.96
C LEU A 31 4.18 10.16 16.16
N CYS A 32 3.28 9.42 16.83
CA CYS A 32 2.20 8.72 16.15
C CYS A 32 1.27 9.68 15.40
N SER A 33 0.88 10.79 16.01
CA SER A 33 0.06 11.83 15.37
C SER A 33 0.71 12.36 14.10
N LYS A 34 2.01 12.67 14.17
CA LYS A 34 2.77 13.13 13.00
C LYS A 34 2.85 12.07 11.90
N ILE A 35 3.10 10.81 12.26
CA ILE A 35 3.13 9.70 11.31
C ILE A 35 1.77 9.54 10.60
N PHE A 36 0.66 9.61 11.36
CA PHE A 36 -0.66 9.54 10.75
C PHE A 36 -0.93 10.73 9.83
N LEU A 37 -0.56 11.95 10.22
CA LEU A 37 -0.70 13.13 9.37
C LEU A 37 0.13 13.01 8.07
N ASP A 38 1.36 12.53 8.16
CA ASP A 38 2.27 12.39 7.02
C ASP A 38 1.87 11.23 6.06
N MET A 39 1.10 10.25 6.54
CA MET A 39 0.54 9.18 5.69
C MET A 39 -0.54 9.67 4.72
N PHE A 40 -1.20 10.80 5.01
CA PHE A 40 -2.26 11.37 4.18
C PHE A 40 -1.79 12.67 3.51
N PRO A 41 -2.33 13.02 2.33
CA PRO A 41 -1.97 14.28 1.69
C PRO A 41 -2.39 15.45 2.57
N THR A 42 -1.52 16.46 2.66
CA THR A 42 -1.83 17.68 3.42
C THR A 42 -2.94 18.47 2.72
N ILE A 43 -3.95 18.87 3.50
CA ILE A 43 -5.15 19.55 3.01
C ILE A 43 -5.09 21.00 3.50
N SER A 44 -4.81 21.93 2.59
CA SER A 44 -4.94 23.36 2.88
C SER A 44 -6.37 23.84 2.55
N PRO A 45 -7.06 24.54 3.46
CA PRO A 45 -8.46 24.92 3.27
C PRO A 45 -8.67 25.87 2.08
N SER A 46 -7.63 26.58 1.65
CA SER A 46 -7.70 27.54 0.54
C SER A 46 -7.58 26.89 -0.85
N GLN A 47 -6.92 25.73 -0.97
CA GLN A 47 -6.64 25.11 -2.28
C GLN A 47 -7.57 23.94 -2.58
N VAL A 48 -8.13 23.30 -1.55
CA VAL A 48 -8.85 22.03 -1.70
C VAL A 48 -10.30 22.27 -2.13
N LYS A 49 -10.74 21.54 -3.15
CA LYS A 49 -12.14 21.59 -3.61
C LYS A 49 -12.99 20.65 -2.77
N THR A 50 -14.09 21.14 -2.21
CA THR A 50 -15.05 20.33 -1.44
C THR A 50 -15.64 19.16 -2.25
N SER A 51 -15.64 19.25 -3.59
CA SER A 51 -16.07 18.16 -4.47
C SER A 51 -15.15 16.94 -4.48
N GLU A 52 -13.89 17.11 -4.10
CA GLU A 52 -12.86 16.05 -4.08
C GLU A 52 -12.90 15.28 -2.75
N ILE A 53 -13.38 15.92 -1.68
CA ILE A 53 -13.51 15.31 -0.35
C ILE A 53 -14.74 14.41 -0.32
N LYS A 54 -14.53 13.12 -0.58
CA LYS A 54 -15.60 12.10 -0.62
C LYS A 54 -15.48 11.04 0.47
N ARG A 55 -14.33 10.96 1.13
CA ARG A 55 -14.00 9.94 2.14
C ARG A 55 -13.22 10.57 3.29
N CYS A 56 -13.43 10.06 4.49
CA CYS A 56 -12.62 10.40 5.65
C CYS A 56 -12.23 9.15 6.44
N CYS A 57 -11.02 9.16 6.97
CA CYS A 57 -10.51 8.19 7.92
C CYS A 57 -10.54 8.84 9.30
N LEU A 58 -11.24 8.23 10.24
CA LEU A 58 -11.28 8.64 11.64
C LEU A 58 -10.26 7.80 12.41
N PHE A 59 -9.33 8.48 13.07
CA PHE A 59 -8.44 7.92 14.09
C PHE A 59 -8.81 8.53 15.44
N HIS A 60 -9.42 7.72 16.29
CA HIS A 60 -9.84 8.13 17.62
C HIS A 60 -8.96 7.45 18.67
N TYR A 61 -8.18 8.23 19.41
CA TYR A 61 -7.41 7.74 20.54
C TYR A 61 -8.24 7.81 21.83
N ILE A 62 -8.45 6.66 22.47
CA ILE A 62 -9.12 6.54 23.77
C ILE A 62 -8.02 6.51 24.83
N LYS A 63 -7.97 7.55 25.68
CA LYS A 63 -6.92 7.71 26.69
C LYS A 63 -6.99 6.66 27.81
N GLU A 64 -8.19 6.17 28.12
CA GLU A 64 -8.42 5.21 29.21
C GLU A 64 -7.81 3.84 28.91
N ASP A 65 -8.01 3.34 27.68
CA ASP A 65 -7.52 2.02 27.25
C ASP A 65 -6.17 2.09 26.51
N GLU A 66 -5.71 3.28 26.15
CA GLU A 66 -4.55 3.52 25.27
C GLU A 66 -4.68 2.85 23.88
N VAL A 67 -5.92 2.81 23.36
CA VAL A 67 -6.27 2.19 22.08
C VAL A 67 -6.64 3.25 21.04
N PHE A 68 -6.20 3.04 19.80
CA PHE A 68 -6.59 3.78 18.62
C PHE A 68 -7.67 3.04 17.86
N ASP A 69 -8.85 3.64 17.79
CA ASP A 69 -9.94 3.21 16.93
C ASP A 69 -9.79 3.84 15.55
N PHE A 70 -9.62 2.99 14.54
CA PHE A 70 -9.58 3.38 13.14
C PHE A 70 -10.88 2.97 12.43
N ARG A 71 -11.52 3.97 11.81
CA ARG A 71 -12.76 3.79 11.06
C ARG A 71 -12.72 4.57 9.76
N HIS A 72 -13.24 3.99 8.68
CA HIS A 72 -13.24 4.63 7.36
C HIS A 72 -14.67 4.85 6.86
N TYR A 73 -14.99 6.13 6.62
CA TYR A 73 -16.32 6.58 6.23
C TYR A 73 -16.32 7.24 4.84
N ALA A 74 -17.40 7.02 4.10
CA ALA A 74 -17.79 7.84 2.95
C ALA A 74 -18.59 9.04 3.44
N ILE A 75 -18.32 10.19 2.86
CA ILE A 75 -19.04 11.42 3.10
C ILE A 75 -20.15 11.54 2.04
N GLN A 76 -21.39 11.68 2.49
CA GLN A 76 -22.53 12.00 1.66
C GLN A 76 -23.14 13.32 2.10
N ILE A 77 -23.14 14.29 1.21
CA ILE A 77 -23.76 15.59 1.46
C ILE A 77 -25.19 15.56 0.94
N LEU A 78 -26.14 15.91 1.80
CA LEU A 78 -27.56 16.03 1.50
C LEU A 78 -27.94 17.52 1.62
N PRO A 79 -28.63 18.11 0.63
CA PRO A 79 -29.08 19.50 0.73
C PRO A 79 -30.12 19.64 1.86
N MET A 80 -30.06 20.73 2.63
CA MET A 80 -31.06 21.08 3.64
C MET A 80 -31.92 22.26 3.18
N GLY A 81 -33.14 22.38 3.70
CA GLY A 81 -34.07 23.46 3.36
C GLY A 81 -34.95 23.20 2.13
N ILE A 82 -35.09 21.94 1.73
CA ILE A 82 -35.98 21.48 0.65
C ILE A 82 -37.02 20.56 1.30
N ALA A 83 -38.31 20.83 1.09
CA ALA A 83 -39.39 19.97 1.60
C ALA A 83 -39.26 18.54 1.05
N SER A 84 -39.67 17.52 1.81
CA SER A 84 -39.47 16.12 1.41
C SER A 84 -40.11 15.79 0.05
N SER A 85 -41.25 16.40 -0.22
CA SER A 85 -42.05 16.36 -1.45
C SER A 85 -41.26 16.86 -2.65
N THR A 86 -40.64 18.05 -2.52
CA THR A 86 -39.73 18.59 -3.53
C THR A 86 -38.47 17.73 -3.69
N SER A 87 -37.93 17.12 -2.62
CA SER A 87 -36.78 16.23 -2.70
C SER A 87 -37.08 14.91 -3.42
N LYS A 88 -38.28 14.34 -3.26
CA LYS A 88 -38.73 13.14 -4.00
C LYS A 88 -38.80 13.42 -5.50
N LEU A 89 -39.33 14.58 -5.88
CA LEU A 89 -39.38 15.05 -7.26
C LEU A 89 -37.98 15.25 -7.86
N ILE A 90 -37.07 15.92 -7.13
CA ILE A 90 -35.67 16.13 -7.56
C ILE A 90 -34.93 14.80 -7.74
N ASN A 91 -35.23 13.80 -6.92
CA ASN A 91 -34.62 12.48 -6.97
C ASN A 91 -35.29 11.52 -7.98
N ASN A 92 -36.14 12.02 -8.90
CA ASN A 92 -36.88 11.25 -9.90
C ASN A 92 -37.66 10.06 -9.32
N LYS A 93 -38.07 10.13 -8.05
CA LYS A 93 -39.01 9.17 -7.48
C LYS A 93 -40.40 9.72 -7.72
N VAL A 94 -41.16 9.08 -8.60
CA VAL A 94 -42.56 9.45 -8.87
C VAL A 94 -43.36 9.25 -7.57
N PRO A 95 -43.90 10.31 -6.95
CA PRO A 95 -44.77 10.17 -5.79
C PRO A 95 -46.11 9.56 -6.23
N ASP A 96 -46.79 8.87 -5.31
CA ASP A 96 -48.17 8.48 -5.54
C ASP A 96 -49.07 9.72 -5.42
N LEU A 97 -49.75 10.06 -6.50
CA LEU A 97 -50.61 11.24 -6.61
C LEU A 97 -52.10 10.90 -6.51
N GLY A 98 -52.46 9.61 -6.38
CA GLY A 98 -53.86 9.18 -6.41
C GLY A 98 -54.72 9.72 -5.27
N SER A 99 -54.11 10.11 -4.16
CA SER A 99 -54.79 10.67 -2.98
C SER A 99 -54.92 12.20 -3.01
N TYR A 100 -54.28 12.90 -3.94
CA TYR A 100 -54.21 14.36 -3.95
C TYR A 100 -55.02 14.97 -5.09
N LYS A 101 -55.77 16.03 -4.79
CA LYS A 101 -56.61 16.73 -5.77
C LYS A 101 -55.86 17.82 -6.53
N ASP A 102 -54.86 18.42 -5.90
CA ASP A 102 -54.04 19.49 -6.47
C ASP A 102 -52.55 19.34 -6.09
N VAL A 103 -51.67 19.94 -6.90
CA VAL A 103 -50.22 20.00 -6.65
C VAL A 103 -49.92 20.74 -5.34
N SER A 104 -50.74 21.73 -4.99
CA SER A 104 -50.62 22.47 -3.72
C SER A 104 -50.88 21.58 -2.51
N ASP A 105 -51.80 20.61 -2.62
CA ASP A 105 -52.11 19.66 -1.54
C ASP A 105 -50.95 18.70 -1.28
N PHE A 106 -50.21 18.32 -2.32
CA PHE A 106 -49.00 17.50 -2.17
C PHE A 106 -47.90 18.21 -1.35
N PHE A 107 -47.73 19.51 -1.54
CA PHE A 107 -46.74 20.29 -0.76
C PHE A 107 -47.22 20.62 0.67
N LYS A 108 -48.53 20.71 0.91
CA LYS A 108 -49.11 21.03 2.23
C LYS A 108 -49.34 19.79 3.12
N SER A 109 -49.62 18.63 2.53
CA SER A 109 -49.99 17.40 3.24
C SER A 109 -48.80 16.70 3.90
N GLU A 110 -47.58 16.94 3.43
CA GLU A 110 -46.37 16.55 4.14
C GLU A 110 -46.08 17.53 5.28
N ILE A 111 -46.96 17.49 6.29
CA ILE A 111 -46.67 18.01 7.63
C ILE A 111 -45.50 17.17 8.16
N PRO A 112 -44.41 17.77 8.68
CA PRO A 112 -43.29 17.02 9.22
C PRO A 112 -43.82 16.14 10.35
N SER A 113 -43.72 14.83 10.16
CA SER A 113 -44.02 13.86 11.21
C SER A 113 -43.14 14.19 12.42
N GLU A 114 -43.68 14.09 13.65
CA GLU A 114 -42.97 14.36 14.91
C GLU A 114 -41.63 13.60 15.06
N SER A 115 -41.37 12.61 14.21
CA SER A 115 -40.09 11.92 14.08
C SER A 115 -38.96 12.74 13.42
N GLU A 116 -39.22 13.94 12.89
CA GLU A 116 -38.21 14.90 12.41
C GLU A 116 -37.81 15.96 13.47
N VAL A 117 -38.49 16.03 14.62
CA VAL A 117 -38.21 17.04 15.66
C VAL A 117 -37.00 16.69 16.55
N GLU A 118 -36.45 15.49 16.43
CA GLU A 118 -35.12 15.16 16.96
C GLU A 118 -34.01 15.47 15.93
N ASP A 119 -34.04 16.65 15.31
CA ASP A 119 -32.93 17.15 14.53
C ASP A 119 -31.81 17.59 15.49
N ILE A 120 -31.03 16.59 15.92
CA ILE A 120 -29.69 16.72 16.48
C ILE A 120 -28.95 17.83 15.70
N PRO A 121 -28.20 18.74 16.37
CA PRO A 121 -27.60 19.94 15.78
C PRO A 121 -26.40 19.64 14.85
N SER A 122 -26.56 18.72 13.90
CA SER A 122 -25.59 18.33 12.89
C SER A 122 -25.81 19.02 11.54
N ALA A 123 -26.58 20.11 11.53
CA ALA A 123 -26.70 20.99 10.39
C ALA A 123 -25.42 21.83 10.30
N VAL A 124 -24.47 21.40 9.47
CA VAL A 124 -23.25 22.18 9.19
C VAL A 124 -23.52 23.05 7.96
N SER A 125 -23.34 24.36 8.08
CA SER A 125 -23.42 25.27 6.94
C SER A 125 -22.20 25.07 6.04
N VAL A 126 -22.37 24.31 4.95
CA VAL A 126 -21.31 24.09 3.98
C VAL A 126 -21.46 25.14 2.86
N ASN A 127 -20.57 26.14 2.83
CA ASN A 127 -20.54 27.17 1.79
C ASN A 127 -20.17 26.65 0.38
N SER A 128 -20.02 25.33 0.20
CA SER A 128 -19.65 24.75 -1.08
C SER A 128 -20.87 24.66 -2.00
N VAL A 129 -20.81 25.34 -3.13
CA VAL A 129 -21.79 25.22 -4.23
C VAL A 129 -21.69 23.82 -4.82
N ILE A 130 -22.46 22.86 -4.30
CA ILE A 130 -22.53 21.51 -4.87
C ILE A 130 -23.31 21.61 -6.18
N LYS A 131 -22.59 21.56 -7.30
CA LYS A 131 -23.14 21.57 -8.67
C LYS A 131 -23.82 20.24 -9.03
N LYS A 132 -24.62 19.63 -8.15
CA LYS A 132 -25.56 18.58 -8.54
C LYS A 132 -26.92 19.22 -8.81
N LYS A 133 -27.59 18.70 -9.85
CA LYS A 133 -28.81 19.25 -10.45
C LYS A 133 -29.82 19.73 -9.39
N GLY A 134 -30.03 21.04 -9.32
CA GLY A 134 -30.89 21.71 -8.34
C GLY A 134 -30.10 22.69 -7.50
N LYS A 135 -30.15 23.99 -7.86
CA LYS A 135 -29.60 25.07 -7.02
C LYS A 135 -30.34 25.05 -5.68
N SER A 136 -29.68 24.69 -4.57
CA SER A 136 -30.24 25.00 -3.26
C SER A 136 -30.11 26.51 -3.04
N ILE A 137 -31.24 27.16 -2.79
CA ILE A 137 -31.33 28.59 -2.48
C ILE A 137 -30.71 28.88 -1.10
N ASN A 138 -30.59 27.84 -0.26
CA ASN A 138 -29.99 27.90 1.06
C ASN A 138 -28.65 27.13 1.07
N HIS A 139 -27.60 27.76 1.61
CA HIS A 139 -26.23 27.21 1.73
C HIS A 139 -26.06 26.19 2.86
N GLN A 140 -27.14 25.56 3.32
CA GLN A 140 -27.10 24.59 4.42
C GLN A 140 -27.17 23.17 3.85
N SER A 141 -26.34 22.27 4.38
CA SER A 141 -26.28 20.89 3.92
C SER A 141 -26.01 19.94 5.08
N LYS A 142 -26.72 18.82 5.13
CA LYS A 142 -26.54 17.76 6.12
C LYS A 142 -25.44 16.83 5.63
N VAL A 143 -24.46 16.54 6.49
CA VAL A 143 -23.41 15.57 6.17
C VAL A 143 -23.78 14.24 6.82
N LYS A 144 -23.94 13.21 5.98
CA LYS A 144 -24.17 11.83 6.42
C LYS A 144 -22.93 10.99 6.14
N LEU A 145 -22.45 10.28 7.16
CA LEU A 145 -21.33 9.36 7.04
C LEU A 145 -21.86 7.93 6.83
N PHE A 146 -21.21 7.19 5.94
CA PHE A 146 -21.46 5.77 5.73
C PHE A 146 -20.17 5.00 5.89
N GLU A 147 -20.17 3.98 6.73
CA GLU A 147 -18.98 3.16 6.92
C GLU A 147 -18.69 2.32 5.66
N ILE A 148 -17.44 2.40 5.18
CA ILE A 148 -16.97 1.65 4.00
C ILE A 148 -16.01 0.54 4.40
N GLY A 149 -15.06 0.89 5.28
CA GLY A 149 -13.83 0.14 5.46
C GLY A 149 -13.75 -0.64 6.77
N PRO A 150 -12.57 -1.25 7.03
CA PRO A 150 -12.39 -2.08 8.20
C PRO A 150 -12.48 -1.27 9.49
N ARG A 151 -13.02 -1.90 10.52
CA ARG A 151 -12.97 -1.44 11.90
C ARG A 151 -11.73 -2.03 12.53
N LEU A 152 -10.76 -1.19 12.87
CA LEU A 152 -9.55 -1.63 13.56
C LEU A 152 -9.47 -0.96 14.91
N SER A 153 -9.03 -1.72 15.91
CA SER A 153 -8.61 -1.21 17.21
C SER A 153 -7.14 -1.57 17.36
N LEU A 154 -6.29 -0.56 17.46
CA LEU A 154 -4.84 -0.68 17.42
C LEU A 154 -4.25 -0.20 18.75
N GLU A 155 -3.21 -0.85 19.23
CA GLU A 155 -2.51 -0.47 20.47
C GLU A 155 -1.04 -0.22 20.16
N LEU A 156 -0.47 0.85 20.74
CA LEU A 156 0.95 1.16 20.57
C LEU A 156 1.81 0.28 21.48
N ILE A 157 2.38 -0.78 20.91
CA ILE A 157 3.26 -1.68 21.67
C ILE A 157 4.69 -1.15 21.74
N LYS A 158 5.22 -0.66 20.61
CA LYS A 158 6.65 -0.38 20.46
C LYS A 158 6.92 0.63 19.35
N VAL A 159 7.86 1.54 19.58
CA VAL A 159 8.40 2.47 18.59
C VAL A 159 9.87 2.13 18.35
N GLU A 160 10.23 1.93 17.09
CA GLU A 160 11.60 1.69 16.66
C GLU A 160 12.06 2.81 15.73
N ASP A 161 13.36 3.08 15.76
CA ASP A 161 14.01 3.91 14.76
C ASP A 161 14.17 3.15 13.43
N GLY A 162 14.07 3.86 12.31
CA GLY A 162 14.24 3.30 10.97
C GLY A 162 13.22 2.23 10.55
N MET A 163 13.66 1.31 9.70
CA MET A 163 12.81 0.28 9.09
C MET A 163 12.94 -1.07 9.81
N CYS A 164 12.06 -1.32 10.79
CA CYS A 164 11.86 -2.60 11.50
C CYS A 164 13.09 -3.23 12.17
N ASN A 165 14.25 -2.57 12.15
CA ASN A 165 15.53 -3.12 12.61
C ASN A 165 16.37 -2.11 13.41
N GLY A 166 15.86 -0.91 13.65
CA GLY A 166 16.58 0.10 14.41
C GLY A 166 16.33 0.00 15.90
N THR A 167 16.84 0.99 16.61
CA THR A 167 16.85 1.04 18.07
C THR A 167 15.44 1.23 18.61
N VAL A 168 15.12 0.57 19.73
CA VAL A 168 13.80 0.69 20.35
C VAL A 168 13.76 1.97 21.18
N LEU A 169 12.90 2.90 20.80
CA LEU A 169 12.74 4.20 21.46
C LEU A 169 11.70 4.12 22.58
N TYR A 170 10.58 3.46 22.32
CA TYR A 170 9.48 3.26 23.27
C TYR A 170 8.99 1.82 23.22
N HIS A 171 8.56 1.29 24.37
CA HIS A 171 7.91 -0.01 24.47
C HIS A 171 6.96 0.01 25.67
N LYS A 172 5.72 -0.47 25.48
CA LYS A 172 4.68 -0.45 26.51
C LYS A 172 4.98 -1.42 27.67
N TYR A 173 5.27 -2.69 27.37
CA TYR A 173 5.44 -3.72 28.40
C TYR A 173 6.88 -3.93 28.90
N VAL A 174 7.90 -3.72 28.06
CA VAL A 174 9.28 -4.10 28.36
C VAL A 174 10.20 -2.90 28.28
N THR A 175 10.65 -2.41 29.43
CA THR A 175 11.68 -1.38 29.52
C THR A 175 13.05 -2.02 29.71
N LYS A 176 13.98 -1.69 28.81
CA LYS A 176 15.38 -2.14 28.88
C LYS A 176 16.23 -1.10 29.58
N THR A 177 17.21 -1.53 30.37
CA THR A 177 18.17 -0.62 31.00
C THR A 177 19.06 0.03 29.95
N SER A 178 19.66 1.17 30.28
CA SER A 178 20.56 1.90 29.38
C SER A 178 21.76 1.04 28.96
N GLU A 179 22.30 0.23 29.87
CA GLU A 179 23.42 -0.68 29.61
C GLU A 179 23.03 -1.79 28.62
N GLU A 180 21.88 -2.44 28.83
CA GLU A 180 21.36 -3.44 27.90
C GLU A 180 21.12 -2.84 26.51
N LYS A 181 20.61 -1.62 26.43
CA LYS A 181 20.42 -0.90 25.15
C LYS A 181 21.75 -0.68 24.43
N LEU A 182 22.80 -0.27 25.15
CA LEU A 182 24.15 -0.07 24.59
C LEU A 182 24.79 -1.39 24.13
N GLU A 183 24.60 -2.47 24.87
CA GLU A 183 25.09 -3.79 24.46
C GLU A 183 24.41 -4.27 23.18
N ILE A 184 23.09 -4.11 23.09
CA ILE A 184 22.32 -4.46 21.88
C ILE A 184 22.81 -3.63 20.69
N GLN A 185 23.07 -2.34 20.87
CA GLN A 185 23.63 -1.48 19.83
C GLN A 185 25.00 -1.97 19.38
N LYS A 186 25.93 -2.22 20.31
CA LYS A 186 27.28 -2.75 20.01
C LYS A 186 27.21 -4.09 19.26
N LYS A 187 26.32 -5.00 19.68
CA LYS A 187 26.11 -6.29 19.00
C LYS A 187 25.61 -6.09 17.56
N ARG A 188 24.67 -5.17 17.34
CA ARG A 188 24.14 -4.85 16.00
C ARG A 188 25.19 -4.19 15.11
N GLU A 189 25.97 -3.26 15.64
CA GLU A 189 27.07 -2.63 14.89
C GLU A 189 28.12 -3.64 14.44
N LYS A 190 28.51 -4.55 15.33
CA LYS A 190 29.40 -5.67 14.99
C LYS A 190 28.82 -6.53 13.86
N GLN A 191 27.54 -6.89 13.94
CA GLN A 191 26.86 -7.65 12.87
C GLN A 191 26.79 -6.88 11.55
N ARG A 192 26.49 -5.57 11.59
CA ARG A 192 26.46 -4.71 10.41
C ARG A 192 27.83 -4.62 9.75
N LEU A 193 28.90 -4.46 10.54
CA LEU A 193 30.28 -4.43 10.04
C LEU A 193 30.65 -5.75 9.38
N LEU A 194 30.31 -6.89 10.00
CA LEU A 194 30.54 -8.22 9.44
C LEU A 194 29.77 -8.43 8.13
N LYS A 195 28.50 -8.03 8.08
CA LYS A 195 27.69 -8.09 6.85
C LYS A 195 28.29 -7.23 5.74
N LYS A 196 28.76 -6.02 6.06
CA LYS A 196 29.41 -5.12 5.10
C LYS A 196 30.70 -5.74 4.53
N LYS A 197 31.56 -6.29 5.40
CA LYS A 197 32.77 -7.00 4.97
C LYS A 197 32.46 -8.20 4.07
N ARG A 198 31.40 -8.96 4.36
CA ARG A 198 30.95 -10.08 3.50
C ARG A 198 30.48 -9.57 2.12
N SER A 199 29.72 -8.47 2.10
CA SER A 199 29.27 -7.84 0.85
C SER A 199 30.44 -7.33 0.01
N GLU A 200 31.40 -6.62 0.64
CA GLU A 200 32.58 -6.09 -0.06
C GLU A 200 33.42 -7.21 -0.69
N LYS A 201 33.64 -8.33 0.03
CA LYS A 201 34.30 -9.51 -0.52
C LYS A 201 33.52 -10.14 -1.68
N GLN A 202 32.20 -10.25 -1.54
CA GLN A 202 31.35 -10.79 -2.61
C GLN A 202 31.42 -9.91 -3.86
N ASP A 203 31.39 -8.59 -3.70
CA ASP A 203 31.48 -7.64 -4.81
C ASP A 203 32.86 -7.72 -5.50
N GLU A 204 33.95 -7.87 -4.74
CA GLU A 204 35.28 -8.12 -5.28
C GLU A 204 35.36 -9.44 -6.07
N ASN A 205 34.76 -10.51 -5.55
CA ASN A 205 34.74 -11.81 -6.23
C ASN A 205 33.91 -11.76 -7.51
N VAL A 206 32.76 -11.08 -7.49
CA VAL A 206 31.94 -10.86 -8.69
C VAL A 206 32.71 -10.05 -9.73
N LYS A 207 33.41 -8.98 -9.33
CA LYS A 207 34.25 -8.18 -10.24
C LYS A 207 35.38 -9.00 -10.84
N LYS A 208 36.10 -9.79 -10.03
CA LYS A 208 37.14 -10.70 -10.53
C LYS A 208 36.57 -11.72 -11.52
N LYS A 209 35.41 -12.31 -11.23
CA LYS A 209 34.73 -13.26 -12.14
C LYS A 209 34.29 -12.59 -13.44
N GLN A 210 33.83 -11.34 -13.38
CA GLN A 210 33.49 -10.57 -14.57
C GLN A 210 34.72 -10.27 -15.43
N LEU A 211 35.82 -9.81 -14.83
CA LEU A 211 37.09 -9.55 -15.53
C LEU A 211 37.65 -10.82 -16.19
N LEU A 212 37.71 -11.93 -15.46
CA LEU A 212 38.17 -13.21 -16.01
C LEU A 212 37.28 -13.69 -17.16
N LYS A 213 35.96 -13.51 -17.05
CA LYS A 213 35.01 -13.84 -18.11
C LYS A 213 35.20 -12.95 -19.35
N GLU A 214 35.49 -11.66 -19.16
CA GLU A 214 35.80 -10.73 -20.25
C GLU A 214 37.14 -11.08 -20.92
N GLU A 215 38.20 -11.35 -20.15
CA GLU A 215 39.49 -11.79 -20.68
C GLU A 215 39.40 -13.13 -21.43
N HIS A 216 38.60 -14.08 -20.91
CA HIS A 216 38.34 -15.34 -21.60
C HIS A 216 37.56 -15.10 -22.90
N ARG A 217 36.52 -14.25 -22.86
CA ARG A 217 35.77 -13.83 -24.05
C ARG A 217 36.68 -13.20 -25.10
N GLU A 218 37.58 -12.30 -24.70
CA GLU A 218 38.55 -11.68 -25.61
C GLU A 218 39.53 -12.70 -26.22
N ARG A 219 40.02 -13.66 -25.42
CA ARG A 219 40.86 -14.76 -25.92
C ARG A 219 40.13 -15.61 -26.95
N CYS A 220 38.88 -15.97 -26.70
CA CYS A 220 38.08 -16.75 -27.66
C CYS A 220 37.80 -15.98 -28.95
N LEU A 221 37.48 -14.67 -28.87
CA LEU A 221 37.29 -13.84 -30.07
C LEU A 221 38.58 -13.72 -30.90
N LYS A 222 39.75 -13.57 -30.24
CA LYS A 222 41.05 -13.54 -30.93
C LYS A 222 41.37 -14.87 -31.61
N GLY A 223 41.08 -16.00 -30.96
CA GLY A 223 41.29 -17.35 -31.51
C GLY A 223 40.42 -17.68 -32.71
N MET A 224 39.22 -17.10 -32.82
CA MET A 224 38.31 -17.31 -33.95
C MET A 224 38.61 -16.40 -35.16
N GLY A 225 39.52 -15.43 -35.04
CA GLY A 225 39.86 -14.49 -36.13
C GLY A 225 38.69 -13.62 -36.60
N ILE A 226 37.69 -13.39 -35.73
CA ILE A 226 36.48 -12.62 -36.08
C ILE A 226 36.70 -11.14 -35.74
N ASP A 227 36.78 -10.29 -36.76
CA ASP A 227 36.78 -8.83 -36.57
C ASP A 227 35.48 -8.36 -35.89
N ALA A 228 35.58 -7.40 -34.97
CA ALA A 228 34.46 -6.85 -34.19
C ALA A 228 33.28 -6.36 -35.06
N VAL A 229 33.53 -6.08 -36.35
CA VAL A 229 32.54 -5.66 -37.35
C VAL A 229 31.59 -6.81 -37.77
N SER A 230 32.05 -8.07 -37.74
CA SER A 230 31.24 -9.25 -38.12
C SER A 230 30.31 -9.74 -37.00
N LEU A 231 30.63 -9.46 -35.72
CA LEU A 231 29.79 -9.84 -34.57
C LEU A 231 28.45 -9.11 -34.52
N LYS A 232 28.34 -7.89 -35.06
CA LYS A 232 27.08 -7.12 -35.06
C LYS A 232 26.00 -7.67 -36.02
N ARG A 233 26.37 -8.53 -36.98
CA ARG A 233 25.44 -9.03 -38.02
C ARG A 233 24.79 -10.38 -37.71
N LYS A 234 25.29 -11.12 -36.71
CA LYS A 234 24.67 -12.36 -36.27
C LYS A 234 24.37 -12.25 -34.77
N ASN A 235 23.10 -12.31 -34.40
CA ASN A 235 22.62 -12.53 -33.02
C ASN A 235 23.02 -13.94 -32.49
N THR A 236 24.17 -14.48 -32.89
CA THR A 236 24.69 -15.81 -32.54
C THR A 236 25.78 -15.74 -31.47
N SER A 237 26.02 -14.57 -30.88
CA SER A 237 27.01 -14.41 -29.79
C SER A 237 26.54 -15.05 -28.48
N GLU A 238 25.23 -15.21 -28.27
CA GLU A 238 24.70 -15.78 -27.01
C GLU A 238 24.66 -17.31 -27.00
N ASP A 239 24.67 -17.98 -28.15
CA ASP A 239 24.56 -19.45 -28.22
C ASP A 239 25.93 -20.14 -28.35
N ILE A 240 26.94 -19.52 -28.96
CA ILE A 240 28.29 -20.11 -29.08
C ILE A 240 29.06 -20.04 -27.73
N LEU A 241 28.77 -19.06 -26.88
CA LEU A 241 29.39 -18.92 -25.55
C LEU A 241 28.77 -19.81 -24.45
N LYS A 242 27.66 -20.52 -24.74
CA LYS A 242 27.02 -21.42 -23.78
C LYS A 242 27.68 -22.79 -23.71
N GLU A 243 28.36 -23.24 -24.76
CA GLU A 243 28.90 -24.60 -24.81
C GLU A 243 30.25 -24.74 -24.09
N ASP A 244 31.06 -23.68 -24.01
CA ASP A 244 32.38 -23.72 -23.34
C ASP A 244 32.37 -23.21 -21.87
N SER A 245 31.22 -22.75 -21.36
CA SER A 245 31.07 -22.27 -19.97
C SER A 245 30.80 -23.40 -18.96
N ASP A 246 30.61 -24.64 -19.40
CA ASP A 246 30.21 -25.77 -18.56
C ASP A 246 31.41 -26.53 -17.93
N HIS A 247 32.61 -25.96 -18.02
CA HIS A 247 33.86 -26.54 -17.54
C HIS A 247 34.61 -25.68 -16.50
N ASP A 248 33.91 -24.79 -15.77
CA ASP A 248 34.40 -24.36 -14.47
C ASP A 248 34.17 -25.54 -13.49
N ASP A 249 35.24 -26.17 -13.03
CA ASP A 249 35.16 -27.22 -12.02
C ASP A 249 34.80 -26.58 -10.67
N ASP A 250 33.50 -26.33 -10.47
CA ASP A 250 32.92 -25.70 -9.27
C ASP A 250 33.39 -26.40 -7.97
N TYR A 251 33.80 -27.67 -8.07
CA TYR A 251 34.41 -28.46 -7.01
C TYR A 251 35.80 -27.94 -6.60
N ALA A 252 36.66 -27.64 -7.57
CA ALA A 252 38.03 -27.16 -7.35
C ALA A 252 38.02 -25.76 -6.70
N TYR A 253 37.13 -24.89 -7.17
CA TYR A 253 36.95 -23.55 -6.59
C TYR A 253 36.47 -23.61 -5.12
N PHE A 254 35.51 -24.49 -4.81
CA PHE A 254 35.04 -24.67 -3.43
C PHE A 254 36.15 -25.16 -2.50
N LYS A 255 36.95 -26.15 -2.95
CA LYS A 255 38.03 -26.74 -2.16
C LYS A 255 39.13 -25.73 -1.83
N GLU A 256 39.48 -24.85 -2.78
CA GLU A 256 40.48 -23.79 -2.55
C GLU A 256 39.97 -22.69 -1.60
N GLU A 257 38.69 -22.31 -1.68
CA GLU A 257 38.17 -21.16 -0.92
C GLU A 257 37.63 -21.51 0.47
N VAL A 258 36.97 -22.66 0.61
CA VAL A 258 36.37 -23.11 1.88
C VAL A 258 37.38 -23.94 2.69
N GLY A 259 38.40 -24.51 2.04
CA GLY A 259 39.41 -25.37 2.66
C GLY A 259 38.87 -26.74 3.10
N GLU A 260 37.59 -27.01 2.83
CA GLU A 260 36.91 -28.27 3.09
C GLU A 260 36.47 -28.90 1.77
N GLU A 261 36.42 -30.23 1.73
CA GLU A 261 35.89 -30.93 0.56
C GLU A 261 34.39 -30.74 0.48
N PRO A 262 33.84 -30.28 -0.67
CA PRO A 262 32.41 -30.08 -0.78
C PRO A 262 31.67 -31.42 -0.66
N GLU A 263 30.50 -31.38 -0.04
CA GLU A 263 29.66 -32.56 0.11
C GLU A 263 29.39 -33.22 -1.24
N LYS A 264 29.47 -34.56 -1.28
CA LYS A 264 29.40 -35.35 -2.52
C LYS A 264 28.11 -35.14 -3.33
N ASP A 265 27.05 -34.63 -2.74
CA ASP A 265 25.77 -34.37 -3.42
C ASP A 265 25.60 -32.94 -3.94
N LEU A 266 26.50 -32.01 -3.56
CA LEU A 266 26.37 -30.59 -3.89
C LEU A 266 26.62 -30.29 -5.38
N PHE A 267 27.48 -31.08 -6.03
CA PHE A 267 27.91 -30.86 -7.44
C PHE A 267 27.59 -32.03 -8.39
N LYS A 268 26.78 -33.02 -7.97
CA LYS A 268 26.35 -34.09 -8.88
C LYS A 268 25.39 -33.56 -9.94
N LYS A 269 25.79 -33.61 -11.22
CA LYS A 269 24.90 -33.34 -12.36
C LYS A 269 23.74 -34.35 -12.34
N LYS A 270 22.51 -33.91 -12.03
CA LYS A 270 21.30 -34.72 -12.21
C LYS A 270 21.17 -35.09 -13.69
N GLN A 271 21.35 -36.37 -14.02
CA GLN A 271 21.02 -36.87 -15.35
C GLN A 271 19.53 -36.62 -15.61
N LYS A 272 19.21 -35.74 -16.58
CA LYS A 272 17.83 -35.52 -17.02
C LYS A 272 17.36 -36.77 -17.75
N ASP A 273 16.53 -37.56 -17.07
CA ASP A 273 15.85 -38.71 -17.65
C ASP A 273 14.91 -38.25 -18.78
N ARG A 274 15.28 -38.52 -20.03
CA ARG A 274 14.54 -38.09 -21.24
C ARG A 274 13.41 -39.05 -21.65
N SER A 275 12.91 -39.93 -20.77
CA SER A 275 12.13 -41.10 -21.20
C SER A 275 10.59 -41.07 -21.03
N GLN A 276 9.96 -39.97 -20.58
CA GLN A 276 8.51 -40.00 -20.25
C GLN A 276 7.53 -39.29 -21.19
N TYR A 277 7.91 -38.92 -22.42
CA TYR A 277 6.92 -38.49 -23.43
C TYR A 277 6.79 -39.49 -24.57
N LYS A 278 6.26 -40.68 -24.27
CA LYS A 278 5.66 -41.54 -25.31
C LYS A 278 4.40 -40.86 -25.84
N ARG A 279 4.52 -40.28 -27.03
CA ARG A 279 3.44 -39.74 -27.86
C ARG A 279 2.29 -40.76 -27.96
N PHE A 280 1.09 -40.36 -27.53
CA PHE A 280 -0.15 -41.00 -27.96
C PHE A 280 -0.25 -40.87 -29.49
N SER A 281 0.02 -41.96 -30.21
CA SER A 281 -0.31 -42.04 -31.63
C SER A 281 -1.77 -42.48 -31.77
N LYS A 282 -2.58 -41.64 -32.42
CA LYS A 282 -3.97 -41.93 -32.78
C LYS A 282 -4.00 -43.16 -33.71
N LYS A 283 -4.63 -44.25 -33.29
CA LYS A 283 -5.03 -45.35 -34.18
C LYS A 283 -6.02 -44.80 -35.23
N LYS A 284 -5.67 -44.92 -36.52
CA LYS A 284 -6.61 -44.77 -37.64
C LYS A 284 -7.68 -45.86 -37.55
N LYS A 285 -8.95 -45.46 -37.64
CA LYS A 285 -10.06 -46.36 -37.92
C LYS A 285 -9.92 -46.86 -39.36
N THR A 286 -9.99 -48.17 -39.53
CA THR A 286 -10.54 -48.84 -40.71
C THR A 286 -11.89 -49.39 -40.30
#